data_AF-A0A7C2DZ40-F1
#
_entry.id   AF-A0A7C2DZ40-F1
#
_cell.length_a   1.000
_cell.length_b   1.000
_cell.length_c   1.000
_cell.angle_alpha   90.00
_cell.angle_beta   90.00
_cell.angle_gamma   90.00
#
_symmetry.space_group_name_H-M   'P 1'
#
loop_
_entity.id
_entity.type
_entity.pdbx_description
1 polymer ?
#
loop_
_entity_poly.entity_id
_entity_poly.type
_entity_poly.pdbx_seq_one_letter_code
_entity_poly.pdbx_strand_id
1 'polypeptide(L)'
;MTQGGPRHNYITVEGIGFATAADSLAAVKKLVYEKSRVSMADLAKAIRDDFQGHEALRQTLLNKAPKYGNDDDYADEVARYLSQTWTRMVSERTSPSTGRRYRAGYLSWNYWIAYAPSTSATPDGRKRGTYLSNAIGPVDGAARNGPTAELLSVGKMGLETAPNGASHTMSFSPSLVRDEEHLTKLMAFLRAYGERGGTALQVNVIDPQTLREAQKRPEEYRNLLVRVTGYNAYFVMLGKEIQDEIIARESHAL
;
A
#
# COMPACT_ATOMS: atom_id res chain seq x y z
N MET A 1 16.19 5.52 30.33
CA MET A 1 15.11 5.07 29.42
C MET A 1 15.08 3.56 29.20
N THR A 2 16.21 2.91 28.91
CA THR A 2 16.25 1.47 28.57
C THR A 2 15.90 0.53 29.73
N GLN A 3 16.08 0.98 30.97
CA GLN A 3 15.79 0.24 32.22
C GLN A 3 14.34 0.37 32.73
N GLY A 4 13.35 0.63 31.85
CA GLY A 4 11.93 0.61 32.22
C GLY A 4 11.37 1.86 32.90
N GLY A 5 12.15 2.94 33.00
CA GLY A 5 11.71 4.20 33.63
C GLY A 5 10.49 4.92 33.00
N PRO A 6 10.24 4.88 31.67
CA PRO A 6 9.07 5.55 31.10
C PRO A 6 7.74 4.90 31.50
N ARG A 7 6.67 5.68 31.64
CA ARG A 7 5.31 5.16 31.96
C ARG A 7 4.71 4.29 30.85
N HIS A 8 4.98 4.65 29.60
CA HIS A 8 4.52 3.91 28.42
C HIS A 8 5.73 3.35 27.69
N ASN A 9 5.82 2.01 27.61
CA ASN A 9 6.92 1.31 26.99
C ASN A 9 6.38 0.26 26.01
N TYR A 10 6.58 0.52 24.72
CA TYR A 10 6.17 -0.38 23.65
C TYR A 10 7.34 -0.60 22.69
N ILE A 11 7.31 -1.73 21.99
CA ILE A 11 8.11 -1.95 20.79
C ILE A 11 7.16 -1.99 19.60
N THR A 12 7.47 -1.25 18.56
CA THR A 12 6.65 -1.22 17.35
C THR A 12 7.08 -2.33 16.38
N VAL A 13 6.11 -2.97 15.75
CA VAL A 13 6.28 -3.89 14.62
C VAL A 13 5.47 -3.36 13.44
N GLU A 14 6.12 -3.18 12.30
CA GLU A 14 5.51 -2.59 11.11
C GLU A 14 5.18 -3.65 10.06
N GLY A 15 3.96 -3.61 9.55
CA GLY A 15 3.53 -4.40 8.39
C GLY A 15 4.00 -3.76 7.08
N ILE A 16 4.40 -4.60 6.11
CA ILE A 16 4.83 -4.21 4.76
C ILE A 16 4.11 -5.10 3.74
N GLY A 17 3.73 -4.56 2.58
CA GLY A 17 3.07 -5.33 1.52
C GLY A 17 1.62 -5.72 1.86
N PHE A 18 0.91 -4.86 2.60
CA PHE A 18 -0.43 -5.15 3.10
C PHE A 18 -1.43 -5.47 1.97
N ALA A 19 -1.62 -4.59 1.00
CA ALA A 19 -2.57 -4.80 -0.08
C ALA A 19 -2.15 -5.97 -0.99
N THR A 20 -0.84 -6.17 -1.22
CA THR A 20 -0.34 -7.37 -1.92
C THR A 20 -0.79 -8.66 -1.21
N ALA A 21 -0.71 -8.70 0.12
CA ALA A 21 -1.17 -9.84 0.90
C ALA A 21 -2.71 -9.97 0.91
N ALA A 22 -3.44 -8.86 1.09
CA ALA A 22 -4.89 -8.83 1.09
C ALA A 22 -5.48 -9.30 -0.26
N ASP A 23 -4.99 -8.73 -1.36
CA ASP A 23 -5.42 -9.10 -2.71
C ASP A 23 -5.06 -10.55 -3.06
N SER A 24 -3.92 -11.04 -2.55
CA SER A 24 -3.53 -12.43 -2.73
C SER A 24 -4.49 -13.38 -2.01
N LEU A 25 -4.86 -13.07 -0.77
CA LEU A 25 -5.85 -13.85 -0.02
C LEU A 25 -7.23 -13.77 -0.67
N ALA A 26 -7.64 -12.59 -1.14
CA ALA A 26 -8.91 -12.40 -1.84
C ALA A 26 -8.97 -13.21 -3.15
N ALA A 27 -7.88 -13.21 -3.93
CA ALA A 27 -7.77 -13.99 -5.16
C ALA A 27 -7.87 -15.49 -4.90
N VAL A 28 -7.15 -16.01 -3.89
CA VAL A 28 -7.21 -17.43 -3.50
C VAL A 28 -8.61 -17.80 -3.02
N LYS A 29 -9.18 -17.02 -2.09
CA LYS A 29 -10.53 -17.26 -1.55
C LYS A 29 -11.57 -17.29 -2.67
N LYS A 30 -11.53 -16.32 -3.58
CA LYS A 30 -12.54 -16.18 -4.64
C LYS A 30 -12.36 -17.20 -5.76
N LEU A 31 -11.17 -17.28 -6.33
CA LEU A 31 -10.95 -17.99 -7.59
C LEU A 31 -10.64 -19.47 -7.39
N VAL A 32 -9.99 -19.82 -6.27
CA VAL A 32 -9.66 -21.21 -5.96
C VAL A 32 -10.82 -21.86 -5.19
N TYR A 33 -11.20 -21.29 -4.05
CA TYR A 33 -12.15 -21.96 -3.15
C TYR A 33 -13.62 -21.72 -3.51
N GLU A 34 -14.05 -20.48 -3.76
CA GLU A 34 -15.47 -20.19 -4.01
C GLU A 34 -15.90 -20.49 -5.45
N LYS A 35 -15.07 -20.17 -6.45
CA LYS A 35 -15.42 -20.29 -7.86
C LYS A 35 -14.80 -21.50 -8.54
N SER A 36 -13.84 -22.18 -7.93
CA SER A 36 -13.12 -23.33 -8.51
C SER A 36 -12.64 -23.07 -9.94
N ARG A 37 -12.27 -21.81 -10.26
CA ARG A 37 -11.80 -21.39 -11.59
C ARG A 37 -10.33 -21.70 -11.81
N VAL A 38 -9.57 -21.81 -10.73
CA VAL A 38 -8.14 -22.10 -10.71
C VAL A 38 -7.92 -23.15 -9.64
N SER A 39 -7.22 -24.25 -9.95
CA SER A 39 -6.85 -25.21 -8.92
C SER A 39 -5.69 -24.66 -8.05
N MET A 40 -5.63 -25.06 -6.78
CA MET A 40 -4.51 -24.69 -5.91
C MET A 40 -3.16 -25.17 -6.49
N ALA A 41 -3.15 -26.35 -7.14
CA ALA A 41 -1.96 -26.90 -7.77
C ALA A 41 -1.47 -26.04 -8.94
N ASP A 42 -2.38 -25.59 -9.81
CA ASP A 42 -2.04 -24.74 -10.96
C ASP A 42 -1.57 -23.35 -10.49
N LEU A 43 -2.24 -22.77 -9.50
CA LEU A 43 -1.82 -21.49 -8.91
C LEU A 43 -0.41 -21.60 -8.30
N ALA A 44 -0.15 -22.64 -7.52
CA ALA A 44 1.16 -22.85 -6.91
C ALA A 44 2.25 -23.09 -7.96
N LYS A 45 1.94 -23.80 -9.05
CA LYS A 45 2.86 -23.97 -10.18
C LYS A 45 3.15 -22.64 -10.86
N ALA A 46 2.12 -21.86 -11.18
CA ALA A 46 2.27 -20.56 -11.83
C ALA A 46 3.10 -19.59 -10.98
N ILE A 47 2.92 -19.59 -9.65
CA ILE A 47 3.74 -18.79 -8.73
C ILE A 47 5.21 -19.22 -8.74
N ARG A 48 5.50 -20.54 -8.71
CA ARG A 48 6.88 -21.05 -8.77
C ARG A 48 7.55 -20.69 -10.09
N ASP A 49 6.80 -20.72 -11.18
CA ASP A 49 7.29 -20.39 -12.52
C ASP A 49 7.32 -18.87 -12.77
N ASP A 50 7.05 -18.02 -11.77
CA ASP A 50 6.97 -16.56 -11.92
C ASP A 50 6.00 -16.12 -13.05
N PHE A 51 4.93 -16.88 -13.22
CA PHE A 51 3.95 -16.80 -14.31
C PHE A 51 4.52 -17.00 -15.73
N GLN A 52 5.76 -17.47 -15.90
CA GLN A 52 6.29 -17.85 -17.20
C GLN A 52 5.50 -19.02 -17.79
N GLY A 53 4.90 -18.83 -18.96
CA GLY A 53 3.99 -19.81 -19.57
C GLY A 53 2.57 -19.83 -18.96
N HIS A 54 2.27 -18.99 -17.97
CA HIS A 54 0.98 -18.95 -17.26
C HIS A 54 0.30 -17.58 -17.33
N GLU A 55 0.55 -16.81 -18.40
CA GLU A 55 0.10 -15.41 -18.49
C GLU A 55 -1.44 -15.30 -18.50
N ALA A 56 -2.16 -16.25 -19.10
CA ALA A 56 -3.63 -16.26 -19.08
C ALA A 56 -4.19 -16.36 -17.64
N LEU A 57 -3.55 -17.19 -16.80
CA LEU A 57 -3.89 -17.29 -15.39
C LEU A 57 -3.55 -15.98 -14.67
N ARG A 58 -2.36 -15.42 -14.90
CA ARG A 58 -1.97 -14.13 -14.32
C ARG A 58 -2.96 -13.01 -14.67
N GLN A 59 -3.39 -12.91 -15.92
CA GLN A 59 -4.41 -11.93 -16.35
C GLN A 59 -5.76 -12.15 -15.67
N THR A 60 -6.12 -13.40 -15.38
CA THR A 60 -7.31 -13.72 -14.58
C THR A 60 -7.16 -13.22 -13.15
N LEU A 61 -6.00 -13.41 -12.51
CA LEU A 61 -5.73 -12.90 -11.16
C LEU A 61 -5.75 -11.36 -11.10
N LEU A 62 -5.17 -10.69 -12.11
CA LEU A 62 -5.09 -9.23 -12.15
C LEU A 62 -6.44 -8.55 -12.38
N ASN A 63 -7.32 -9.17 -13.19
CA ASN A 63 -8.52 -8.49 -13.71
C ASN A 63 -9.84 -9.10 -13.24
N LYS A 64 -9.83 -10.32 -12.69
CA LYS A 64 -11.05 -11.03 -12.26
C LYS A 64 -11.06 -11.36 -10.77
N ALA A 65 -9.93 -11.21 -10.06
CA ALA A 65 -9.93 -11.25 -8.61
C ALA A 65 -10.36 -9.88 -8.04
N PRO A 66 -11.09 -9.85 -6.91
CA PRO A 66 -11.36 -8.63 -6.15
C PRO A 66 -10.05 -7.95 -5.71
N LYS A 67 -10.06 -6.62 -5.67
CA LYS A 67 -8.88 -5.78 -5.34
C LYS A 67 -9.22 -4.72 -4.31
N TYR A 68 -8.42 -4.66 -3.26
CA TYR A 68 -8.50 -3.64 -2.21
C TYR A 68 -8.31 -2.22 -2.78
N GLY A 69 -8.97 -1.24 -2.18
CA GLY A 69 -8.89 0.18 -2.60
C GLY A 69 -9.97 0.60 -3.61
N ASN A 70 -11.03 -0.19 -3.76
CA ASN A 70 -12.09 0.05 -4.75
C ASN A 70 -13.49 0.22 -4.14
N ASP A 71 -13.59 0.33 -2.82
CA ASP A 71 -14.85 0.24 -2.06
C ASP A 71 -15.61 -1.08 -2.33
N ASP A 72 -14.86 -2.17 -2.58
CA ASP A 72 -15.40 -3.52 -2.78
C ASP A 72 -15.39 -4.26 -1.44
N ASP A 73 -16.58 -4.43 -0.85
CA ASP A 73 -16.75 -5.11 0.45
C ASP A 73 -16.07 -6.48 0.50
N TYR A 74 -16.03 -7.23 -0.61
CA TYR A 74 -15.39 -8.55 -0.60
C TYR A 74 -13.87 -8.44 -0.36
N ALA A 75 -13.21 -7.53 -1.08
CA ALA A 75 -11.77 -7.32 -0.93
C ALA A 75 -11.45 -6.64 0.40
N ASP A 76 -12.27 -5.67 0.80
CA ASP A 76 -12.09 -4.89 2.01
C ASP A 76 -12.34 -5.71 3.28
N GLU A 77 -13.25 -6.68 3.26
CA GLU A 77 -13.43 -7.65 4.35
C GLU A 77 -12.20 -8.55 4.54
N VAL A 78 -11.59 -9.01 3.45
CA VAL A 78 -10.34 -9.78 3.50
C VAL A 78 -9.20 -8.92 4.03
N ALA A 79 -9.10 -7.66 3.58
CA ALA A 79 -8.13 -6.70 4.06
C ALA A 79 -8.32 -6.43 5.57
N ARG A 80 -9.56 -6.20 6.02
CA ARG A 80 -9.90 -6.02 7.45
C ARG A 80 -9.54 -7.26 8.28
N TYR A 81 -9.90 -8.45 7.79
CA TYR A 81 -9.57 -9.71 8.46
C TYR A 81 -8.05 -9.86 8.63
N LEU A 82 -7.30 -9.66 7.55
CA LEU A 82 -5.84 -9.72 7.59
C LEU A 82 -5.29 -8.71 8.61
N SER A 83 -5.68 -7.44 8.47
CA SER A 83 -5.27 -6.32 9.31
C SER A 83 -5.47 -6.64 10.79
N GLN A 84 -6.71 -6.92 11.20
CA GLN A 84 -7.02 -7.16 12.60
C GLN A 84 -6.39 -8.45 13.15
N THR A 85 -6.19 -9.47 12.32
CA THR A 85 -5.59 -10.73 12.76
C THR A 85 -4.13 -10.52 13.14
N TRP A 86 -3.33 -9.92 12.25
CA TRP A 86 -1.90 -9.77 12.52
C TRP A 86 -1.63 -8.74 13.62
N THR A 87 -2.38 -7.63 13.66
CA THR A 87 -2.18 -6.59 14.67
C THR A 87 -2.50 -7.10 16.08
N ARG A 88 -3.57 -7.89 16.23
CA ARG A 88 -3.91 -8.55 17.51
C ARG A 88 -2.84 -9.55 17.91
N MET A 89 -2.40 -10.42 16.99
CA MET A 89 -1.31 -11.36 17.25
C MET A 89 -0.03 -10.66 17.72
N VAL A 90 0.28 -9.47 17.21
CA VAL A 90 1.43 -8.66 17.69
C VAL A 90 1.16 -8.13 19.09
N SER A 91 -0.02 -7.56 19.34
CA SER A 91 -0.36 -6.93 20.63
C SER A 91 -0.38 -7.90 21.83
N GLU A 92 -0.58 -9.19 21.56
CA GLU A 92 -0.56 -10.27 22.56
C GLU A 92 0.86 -10.69 22.97
N ARG A 93 1.89 -10.17 22.29
CA ARG A 93 3.28 -10.56 22.52
C ARG A 93 4.01 -9.54 23.38
N THR A 94 4.97 -10.06 24.13
CA THR A 94 5.92 -9.29 24.94
C THR A 94 7.33 -9.72 24.58
N SER A 95 8.23 -8.75 24.43
CA SER A 95 9.64 -9.00 24.16
C SER A 95 10.27 -9.73 25.36
N PRO A 96 10.85 -10.94 25.16
CA PRO A 96 11.46 -11.68 26.26
C PRO A 96 12.71 -10.99 26.81
N SER A 97 13.40 -10.19 25.99
CA SER A 97 14.63 -9.49 26.39
C SER A 97 14.38 -8.19 27.15
N THR A 98 13.21 -7.56 26.98
CA THR A 98 12.94 -6.23 27.57
C THR A 98 11.68 -6.17 28.42
N GLY A 99 10.83 -7.20 28.39
CA GLY A 99 9.51 -7.20 29.04
C GLY A 99 8.50 -6.22 28.44
N ARG A 100 8.81 -5.59 27.29
CA ARG A 100 7.93 -4.59 26.64
C ARG A 100 6.91 -5.25 25.74
N ARG A 101 5.66 -4.78 25.79
CA ARG A 101 4.60 -5.21 24.87
C ARG A 101 4.88 -4.72 23.46
N TYR A 102 4.59 -5.55 22.48
CA TYR A 102 4.61 -5.12 21.08
C TYR A 102 3.33 -4.35 20.72
N ARG A 103 3.43 -3.48 19.72
CA ARG A 103 2.30 -2.83 19.07
C ARG A 103 2.49 -2.83 17.57
N ALA A 104 1.40 -3.01 16.84
CA ALA A 104 1.42 -3.06 15.40
C ALA A 104 1.15 -1.69 14.76
N GLY A 105 1.70 -1.48 13.57
CA GLY A 105 1.43 -0.35 12.68
C GLY A 105 1.77 -0.68 11.23
N TYR A 106 1.57 0.29 10.35
CA TYR A 106 1.97 0.18 8.96
C TYR A 106 2.83 1.37 8.56
N LEU A 107 4.13 1.11 8.44
CA LEU A 107 5.09 2.05 7.88
C LEU A 107 6.16 1.29 7.11
N SER A 108 6.24 1.52 5.80
CA SER A 108 7.08 0.71 4.92
C SER A 108 8.39 1.38 4.48
N TRP A 109 8.63 2.66 4.77
CA TRP A 109 9.86 3.41 4.42
C TRP A 109 10.31 3.35 2.96
N ASN A 110 11.12 2.35 2.59
CA ASN A 110 11.46 1.95 1.23
C ASN A 110 11.49 0.41 1.08
N TYR A 111 11.02 -0.33 2.09
CA TYR A 111 11.11 -1.78 2.17
C TYR A 111 10.19 -2.50 1.17
N TRP A 112 9.12 -1.88 0.70
CA TRP A 112 8.26 -2.47 -0.35
C TRP A 112 8.99 -2.60 -1.69
N ILE A 113 9.99 -1.74 -1.91
CA ILE A 113 10.93 -1.81 -3.04
C ILE A 113 12.06 -2.78 -2.69
N ALA A 114 12.69 -2.61 -1.52
CA ALA A 114 13.86 -3.40 -1.13
C ALA A 114 13.58 -4.92 -1.05
N TYR A 115 12.36 -5.31 -0.67
CA TYR A 115 11.95 -6.72 -0.59
C TYR A 115 11.30 -7.26 -1.86
N ALA A 116 11.04 -6.42 -2.87
CA ALA A 116 10.44 -6.88 -4.12
C ALA A 116 11.29 -7.97 -4.83
N PRO A 117 12.63 -7.87 -4.94
CA PRO A 117 13.45 -8.90 -5.58
C PRO A 117 13.47 -10.24 -4.83
N SER A 118 13.43 -10.19 -3.49
CA SER A 118 13.45 -11.38 -2.63
C SER A 118 12.07 -12.03 -2.47
N THR A 119 10.99 -11.33 -2.81
CA THR A 119 9.62 -11.85 -2.72
C THR A 119 9.19 -12.54 -4.02
N SER A 120 8.90 -13.84 -3.96
CA SER A 120 8.34 -14.62 -5.07
C SER A 120 7.05 -14.01 -5.62
N ALA A 121 6.68 -14.37 -6.85
CA ALA A 121 5.36 -14.03 -7.40
C ALA A 121 4.24 -14.33 -6.40
N THR A 122 3.20 -13.49 -6.39
CA THR A 122 2.10 -13.59 -5.41
C THR A 122 0.76 -13.87 -6.09
N PRO A 123 -0.21 -14.50 -5.38
CA PRO A 123 -1.53 -14.83 -5.92
C PRO A 123 -2.36 -13.64 -6.42
N ASP A 124 -1.99 -12.40 -6.09
CA ASP A 124 -2.59 -11.19 -6.65
C ASP A 124 -2.23 -10.94 -8.14
N GLY A 125 -1.28 -11.70 -8.69
CA GLY A 125 -0.79 -11.59 -10.08
C GLY A 125 0.52 -10.79 -10.21
N ARG A 126 1.11 -10.34 -9.09
CA ARG A 126 2.42 -9.68 -9.06
C ARG A 126 3.53 -10.70 -9.36
N LYS A 127 4.44 -10.33 -10.27
CA LYS A 127 5.65 -11.12 -10.57
C LYS A 127 6.73 -10.89 -9.51
N ARG A 128 7.74 -11.75 -9.41
CA ARG A 128 8.92 -11.49 -8.59
C ARG A 128 9.59 -10.20 -9.06
N GLY A 129 10.10 -9.40 -8.13
CA GLY A 129 10.84 -8.18 -8.46
C GLY A 129 9.98 -6.94 -8.74
N THR A 130 8.69 -7.06 -9.06
CA THR A 130 7.78 -5.90 -9.10
C THR A 130 7.43 -5.43 -7.68
N TYR A 131 7.22 -4.14 -7.49
CA TYR A 131 7.01 -3.55 -6.16
C TYR A 131 5.84 -4.17 -5.41
N LEU A 132 6.01 -4.29 -4.08
CA LEU A 132 4.92 -4.62 -3.16
C LEU A 132 4.06 -3.37 -2.91
N SER A 133 2.85 -3.54 -2.37
CA SER A 133 2.04 -2.39 -1.97
C SER A 133 2.71 -1.56 -0.89
N ASN A 134 2.60 -0.24 -1.02
CA ASN A 134 3.20 0.72 -0.11
C ASN A 134 2.33 0.98 1.12
N ALA A 135 2.83 0.62 2.31
CA ALA A 135 2.12 0.75 3.58
C ALA A 135 0.69 0.19 3.51
N ILE A 136 -0.35 1.00 3.74
CA ILE A 136 -1.75 0.58 3.56
C ILE A 136 -2.37 1.00 2.23
N GLY A 137 -1.61 1.63 1.34
CA GLY A 137 -2.09 1.96 0.00
C GLY A 137 -2.41 0.70 -0.81
N PRO A 138 -3.31 0.79 -1.80
CA PRO A 138 -3.57 -0.28 -2.73
C PRO A 138 -2.32 -0.66 -3.53
N VAL A 139 -2.32 -1.85 -4.13
CA VAL A 139 -1.30 -2.21 -5.12
C VAL A 139 -1.40 -1.23 -6.30
N ASP A 140 -0.26 -0.82 -6.87
CA ASP A 140 -0.23 0.11 -8.00
C ASP A 140 -1.15 -0.37 -9.15
N GLY A 141 -2.06 0.50 -9.59
CA GLY A 141 -3.04 0.21 -10.64
C GLY A 141 -4.21 -0.72 -10.23
N ALA A 142 -4.29 -1.12 -8.97
CA ALA A 142 -5.39 -1.94 -8.45
C ALA A 142 -6.62 -1.10 -8.07
N ALA A 143 -6.43 0.10 -7.51
CA ALA A 143 -7.50 1.07 -7.27
C ALA A 143 -7.89 1.77 -8.58
N ARG A 144 -9.15 1.60 -9.00
CA ARG A 144 -9.70 2.04 -10.29
C ARG A 144 -11.00 2.84 -10.16
N ASN A 145 -11.55 2.92 -8.95
CA ASN A 145 -12.82 3.60 -8.66
C ASN A 145 -12.62 5.01 -8.07
N GLY A 146 -11.41 5.57 -8.22
CA GLY A 146 -11.06 6.91 -7.78
C GLY A 146 -10.73 7.04 -6.28
N PRO A 147 -10.27 8.23 -5.86
CA PRO A 147 -9.69 8.44 -4.52
C PRO A 147 -10.71 8.27 -3.39
N THR A 148 -11.99 8.59 -3.64
CA THR A 148 -13.06 8.40 -2.64
C THR A 148 -13.25 6.92 -2.32
N ALA A 149 -13.23 6.04 -3.33
CA ALA A 149 -13.38 4.60 -3.12
C ALA A 149 -12.19 4.02 -2.33
N GLU A 150 -10.97 4.47 -2.65
CA GLU A 150 -9.76 4.09 -1.91
C GLU A 150 -9.83 4.50 -0.44
N LEU A 151 -10.23 5.74 -0.16
CA LEU A 151 -10.46 6.23 1.20
C LEU A 151 -11.48 5.40 1.97
N LEU A 152 -12.59 5.02 1.32
CA LEU A 152 -13.62 4.19 1.94
C LEU A 152 -13.10 2.79 2.27
N SER A 153 -12.33 2.16 1.37
CA SER A 153 -11.63 0.90 1.63
C SER A 153 -10.66 1.00 2.81
N VAL A 154 -9.87 2.08 2.91
CA VAL A 154 -9.00 2.34 4.07
C VAL A 154 -9.82 2.40 5.36
N GLY A 155 -10.96 3.09 5.35
CA GLY A 155 -11.83 3.20 6.52
C GLY A 155 -12.39 1.87 7.03
N LYS A 156 -12.50 0.85 6.15
CA LYS A 156 -13.00 -0.49 6.52
C LYS A 156 -11.94 -1.38 7.18
N MET A 157 -10.65 -1.03 7.12
CA MET A 157 -9.53 -1.89 7.57
C MET A 157 -9.51 -2.25 9.07
N GLY A 158 -10.21 -1.50 9.92
CA GLY A 158 -10.22 -1.76 11.37
C GLY A 158 -8.90 -1.40 12.06
N LEU A 159 -8.44 -0.17 11.85
CA LEU A 159 -7.15 0.35 12.33
C LEU A 159 -7.09 0.60 13.85
N GLU A 160 -8.20 0.45 14.59
CA GLU A 160 -8.22 0.52 16.05
C GLU A 160 -7.28 -0.48 16.74
N THR A 161 -6.93 -1.56 16.03
CA THR A 161 -5.98 -2.58 16.50
C THR A 161 -4.52 -2.28 16.16
N ALA A 162 -4.26 -1.23 15.37
CA ALA A 162 -2.93 -0.81 14.92
C ALA A 162 -2.54 0.56 15.52
N PRO A 163 -2.32 0.67 16.85
CA PRO A 163 -2.17 1.95 17.55
C PRO A 163 -0.85 2.69 17.24
N ASN A 164 0.06 2.08 16.49
CA ASN A 164 1.22 2.79 15.94
C ASN A 164 0.88 3.63 14.70
N GLY A 165 -0.34 3.49 14.18
CA GLY A 165 -0.83 4.19 13.00
C GLY A 165 -0.53 3.43 11.71
N ALA A 166 -1.20 3.87 10.66
CA ALA A 166 -1.09 3.34 9.32
C ALA A 166 -0.83 4.47 8.31
N SER A 167 0.32 4.39 7.64
CA SER A 167 0.75 5.35 6.64
C SER A 167 -0.02 5.14 5.34
N HIS A 168 -0.67 6.19 4.84
CA HIS A 168 -1.34 6.19 3.55
C HIS A 168 -0.80 7.32 2.67
N THR A 169 -0.22 6.99 1.53
CA THR A 169 0.28 7.99 0.58
C THR A 169 -0.62 8.00 -0.64
N MET A 170 -1.28 9.13 -0.87
CA MET A 170 -2.08 9.38 -2.06
C MET A 170 -1.48 10.52 -2.85
N SER A 171 -1.81 10.55 -4.13
CA SER A 171 -1.23 11.55 -5.01
C SER A 171 -2.24 12.06 -6.01
N PHE A 172 -2.13 13.35 -6.28
CA PHE A 172 -3.19 14.14 -6.88
C PHE A 172 -2.60 15.05 -7.94
N SER A 173 -3.35 15.24 -9.03
CA SER A 173 -3.00 16.22 -10.05
C SER A 173 -2.97 17.64 -9.47
N PRO A 174 -2.04 18.52 -9.87
CA PRO A 174 -2.06 19.94 -9.53
C PRO A 174 -3.39 20.64 -9.86
N SER A 175 -4.16 20.08 -10.79
CA SER A 175 -5.50 20.58 -11.14
C SER A 175 -6.51 20.53 -9.99
N LEU A 176 -6.27 19.74 -8.93
CA LEU A 176 -7.11 19.66 -7.74
C LEU A 176 -7.01 20.87 -6.80
N VAL A 177 -6.06 21.77 -7.04
CA VAL A 177 -5.92 23.02 -6.26
C VAL A 177 -6.07 24.27 -7.13
N ARG A 178 -6.65 24.13 -8.33
CA ARG A 178 -6.68 25.21 -9.33
C ARG A 178 -7.69 26.32 -9.01
N ASP A 179 -8.80 25.97 -8.38
CA ASP A 179 -9.94 26.86 -8.10
C ASP A 179 -10.67 26.46 -6.82
N GLU A 180 -11.60 27.32 -6.38
CA GLU A 180 -12.35 27.16 -5.14
C GLU A 180 -13.21 25.89 -5.09
N GLU A 181 -13.76 25.47 -6.23
CA GLU A 181 -14.57 24.24 -6.32
C GLU A 181 -13.69 23.02 -6.05
N HIS A 182 -12.52 22.93 -6.71
CA HIS A 182 -11.59 21.82 -6.52
C HIS A 182 -10.98 21.80 -5.12
N LEU A 183 -10.65 22.98 -4.56
CA LEU A 183 -10.21 23.10 -3.17
C LEU A 183 -11.29 22.63 -2.20
N THR A 184 -12.56 22.95 -2.45
CA THR A 184 -13.69 22.49 -1.64
C THR A 184 -13.82 20.97 -1.67
N LYS A 185 -13.65 20.34 -2.85
CA LYS A 185 -13.63 18.88 -2.97
C LYS A 185 -12.46 18.26 -2.19
N LEU A 186 -11.27 18.84 -2.28
CA LEU A 186 -10.11 18.38 -1.51
C LEU A 186 -10.34 18.51 0.01
N MET A 187 -10.91 19.64 0.47
CA MET A 187 -11.26 19.81 1.89
C MET A 187 -12.27 18.76 2.36
N ALA A 188 -13.31 18.49 1.58
CA ALA A 188 -14.29 17.45 1.88
C ALA A 188 -13.65 16.07 1.94
N PHE A 189 -12.75 15.76 1.00
CA PHE A 189 -11.98 14.53 0.98
C PHE A 189 -11.13 14.35 2.24
N LEU A 190 -10.36 15.37 2.64
CA LEU A 190 -9.51 15.33 3.82
C LEU A 190 -10.32 15.16 5.12
N ARG A 191 -11.48 15.83 5.22
CA ARG A 191 -12.41 15.64 6.35
C ARG A 191 -12.93 14.21 6.40
N ALA A 192 -13.43 13.71 5.27
CA ALA A 192 -13.93 12.34 5.16
C ALA A 192 -12.86 11.32 5.54
N TYR A 193 -11.59 11.54 5.19
CA TYR A 193 -10.51 10.61 5.53
C TYR A 193 -10.36 10.43 7.05
N GLY A 194 -10.36 11.54 7.78
CA GLY A 194 -10.31 11.51 9.25
C GLY A 194 -11.57 10.91 9.88
N GLU A 195 -12.75 11.25 9.37
CA GLU A 195 -14.03 10.76 9.87
C GLU A 195 -14.23 9.25 9.61
N ARG A 196 -13.66 8.72 8.53
CA ARG A 196 -13.72 7.30 8.17
C ARG A 196 -12.65 6.44 8.83
N GLY A 197 -11.82 7.00 9.72
CA GLY A 197 -10.86 6.24 10.52
C GLY A 197 -9.47 6.10 9.90
N GLY A 198 -9.17 6.89 8.87
CA GLY A 198 -7.80 7.02 8.36
C GLY A 198 -6.89 7.65 9.41
N THR A 199 -5.66 7.12 9.55
CA THR A 199 -4.76 7.50 10.65
C THR A 199 -3.64 8.45 10.26
N ALA A 200 -3.13 8.37 9.03
CA ALA A 200 -2.03 9.21 8.56
C ALA A 200 -2.00 9.32 7.03
N LEU A 201 -2.70 10.32 6.49
CA LEU A 201 -2.67 10.63 5.06
C LEU A 201 -1.48 11.52 4.71
N GLN A 202 -0.79 11.17 3.63
CA GLN A 202 0.31 11.89 3.03
C GLN A 202 -0.07 12.18 1.58
N VAL A 203 0.05 13.43 1.18
CA VAL A 203 -0.45 13.90 -0.11
C VAL A 203 0.72 14.41 -0.94
N ASN A 204 0.90 13.85 -2.14
CA ASN A 204 1.60 14.53 -3.23
C ASN A 204 0.60 15.29 -4.08
N VAL A 205 0.95 16.52 -4.47
CA VAL A 205 0.29 17.25 -5.54
C VAL A 205 1.33 17.48 -6.61
N ILE A 206 1.44 16.54 -7.56
CA ILE A 206 2.53 16.52 -8.52
C ILE A 206 2.08 15.94 -9.86
N ASP A 207 2.75 16.37 -10.92
CA ASP A 207 2.51 15.89 -12.27
C ASP A 207 3.56 14.82 -12.65
N PRO A 208 3.16 13.61 -13.10
CA PRO A 208 4.08 12.57 -13.53
C PRO A 208 5.03 13.04 -14.65
N GLN A 209 4.58 13.96 -15.52
CA GLN A 209 5.44 14.48 -16.58
C GLN A 209 6.59 15.31 -16.01
N THR A 210 6.33 16.15 -15.01
CA THR A 210 7.36 16.88 -14.25
C THR A 210 8.41 15.94 -13.65
N LEU A 211 7.98 14.80 -13.08
CA LEU A 211 8.91 13.80 -12.55
C LEU A 211 9.79 13.16 -13.63
N ARG A 212 9.20 12.80 -14.79
CA ARG A 212 9.97 12.25 -15.92
C ARG A 212 10.98 13.25 -16.48
N GLU A 213 10.62 14.53 -16.52
CA GLU A 213 11.54 15.59 -16.93
C GLU A 213 12.68 15.77 -15.91
N ALA A 214 12.37 15.68 -14.61
CA ALA A 214 13.38 15.71 -13.56
C ALA A 214 14.35 14.53 -13.60
N GLN A 215 13.93 13.36 -14.09
CA GLN A 215 14.86 12.24 -14.36
C GLN A 215 15.83 12.54 -15.50
N LYS A 216 15.39 13.29 -16.53
CA LYS A 216 16.21 13.61 -17.71
C LYS A 216 17.16 14.78 -17.46
N ARG A 217 16.74 15.76 -16.67
CA ARG A 217 17.44 17.05 -16.43
C ARG A 217 17.60 17.35 -14.93
N PRO A 218 18.24 16.45 -14.14
CA PRO A 218 18.25 16.56 -12.67
C PRO A 218 18.83 17.87 -12.14
N GLU A 219 19.72 18.52 -12.88
CA GLU A 219 20.29 19.82 -12.56
C GLU A 219 19.25 20.96 -12.54
N GLU A 220 18.20 20.89 -13.36
CA GLU A 220 17.12 21.88 -13.39
C GLU A 220 16.11 21.67 -12.24
N TYR A 221 16.07 20.46 -11.67
CA TYR A 221 15.07 20.05 -10.67
C TYR A 221 15.66 19.73 -9.29
N ARG A 222 16.83 20.30 -8.95
CA ARG A 222 17.53 20.05 -7.66
C ARG A 222 16.68 20.29 -6.42
N ASN A 223 15.72 21.22 -6.50
CA ASN A 223 14.85 21.59 -5.40
C ASN A 223 13.48 20.88 -5.44
N LEU A 224 13.26 19.96 -6.39
CA LEU A 224 12.00 19.23 -6.50
C LEU A 224 11.86 18.26 -5.33
N LEU A 225 11.00 18.60 -4.37
CA LEU A 225 10.65 17.75 -3.24
C LEU A 225 9.46 16.87 -3.58
N VAL A 226 9.55 15.60 -3.20
CA VAL A 226 8.46 14.63 -3.31
C VAL A 226 8.19 13.98 -1.97
N ARG A 227 6.93 13.58 -1.76
CA ARG A 227 6.53 12.74 -0.63
C ARG A 227 6.79 11.28 -0.96
N VAL A 228 7.60 10.64 -0.13
CA VAL A 228 7.77 9.17 -0.10
C VAL A 228 6.86 8.64 1.01
N THR A 229 7.19 7.54 1.67
CA THR A 229 6.39 6.98 2.77
C THR A 229 6.96 7.41 4.11
N GLY A 230 6.36 8.46 4.69
CA GLY A 230 6.71 8.97 6.01
C GLY A 230 7.73 10.12 6.00
N TYR A 231 8.25 10.52 4.84
CA TYR A 231 9.22 11.60 4.71
C TYR A 231 9.16 12.31 3.35
N ASN A 232 9.71 13.52 3.28
CA ASN A 232 9.96 14.23 2.02
C ASN A 232 11.42 14.02 1.60
N ALA A 233 11.67 13.93 0.29
CA ALA A 233 13.01 13.85 -0.25
C ALA A 233 13.15 14.66 -1.54
N TYR A 234 14.37 15.11 -1.83
CA TYR A 234 14.67 15.67 -3.13
C TYR A 234 14.63 14.56 -4.17
N PHE A 235 13.74 14.69 -5.16
CA PHE A 235 13.48 13.65 -6.15
C PHE A 235 14.75 13.19 -6.85
N VAL A 236 15.59 14.14 -7.26
CA VAL A 236 16.85 13.87 -7.97
C VAL A 236 17.93 13.20 -7.11
N MET A 237 17.74 13.16 -5.78
CA MET A 237 18.63 12.49 -4.82
C MET A 237 18.18 11.06 -4.52
N LEU A 238 17.00 10.64 -5.01
CA LEU A 238 16.49 9.28 -4.85
C LEU A 238 17.14 8.34 -5.88
N GLY A 239 17.28 7.06 -5.50
CA GLY A 239 17.65 6.00 -6.44
C GLY A 239 16.61 5.86 -7.56
N LYS A 240 17.05 5.44 -8.75
CA LYS A 240 16.20 5.37 -9.95
C LYS A 240 14.96 4.50 -9.72
N GLU A 241 15.09 3.42 -8.97
CA GLU A 241 14.00 2.49 -8.65
C GLU A 241 12.89 3.19 -7.87
N ILE A 242 13.25 4.03 -6.88
CA ILE A 242 12.28 4.80 -6.10
C ILE A 242 11.64 5.88 -6.98
N GLN A 243 12.42 6.54 -7.84
CA GLN A 243 11.87 7.53 -8.78
C GLN A 243 10.84 6.89 -9.73
N ASP A 244 11.18 5.73 -10.30
CA ASP A 244 10.33 4.99 -11.21
C ASP A 244 9.04 4.49 -10.51
N GLU A 245 9.14 4.06 -9.24
CA GLU A 245 7.97 3.69 -8.41
C GLU A 245 7.01 4.87 -8.25
N ILE A 246 7.55 6.03 -7.86
CA ILE A 246 6.73 7.23 -7.66
C ILE A 246 6.05 7.56 -9.00
N ILE A 247 6.80 7.66 -10.10
CA ILE A 247 6.24 7.97 -11.43
C ILE A 247 5.14 6.98 -11.84
N ALA A 248 5.35 5.68 -11.61
CA ALA A 248 4.37 4.66 -11.94
C ALA A 248 3.08 4.87 -11.15
N ARG A 249 3.18 5.03 -9.83
CA ARG A 249 2.03 5.31 -8.96
C ARG A 249 1.27 6.57 -9.41
N GLU A 250 2.00 7.66 -9.68
CA GLU A 250 1.41 8.93 -10.14
C GLU A 250 0.68 8.79 -11.48
N SER A 251 1.18 7.93 -12.37
CA SER A 251 0.62 7.77 -13.73
C SER A 251 -0.66 6.94 -13.76
N HIS A 252 -0.95 6.20 -12.69
CA HIS A 252 -2.14 5.36 -12.56
C HIS A 252 -3.31 6.05 -11.85
N ALA A 253 -3.11 7.28 -11.34
CA ALA A 253 -4.13 8.06 -10.63
C ALA A 253 -5.09 8.86 -11.54
N LEU A 254 -5.23 8.47 -12.82
CA LEU A 254 -6.09 9.11 -13.82
C LEU A 254 -7.30 8.24 -14.17
#